data_AF-I2NMH3-F1
#
_entry.id   AF-I2NMH3-F1
#
_cell.length_a   1.000
_cell.length_b   1.000
_cell.length_c   1.000
_cell.angle_alpha   90.00
_cell.angle_beta   90.00
_cell.angle_gamma   90.00
#
_symmetry.space_group_name_H-M   'P 1'
#
loop_
_entity.id
_entity.type
_entity.pdbx_description
1 polymer ?
#
loop_
_entity_poly.entity_id
_entity_poly.type
_entity_poly.pdbx_seq_one_letter_code
_entity_poly.pdbx_strand_id
1 'polypeptide(L)' 'MAELPFTQAVGISVEVTMPDNRARDLDNLWKVLLDSLSKAKIIEDDCWQKVPSIAMKAVGVSKENAGVVVTIEEV' A
#
# COMPACT_ATOMS: atom_id res chain seq x y z
N MET A 1 9.17 9.96 -15.37
CA MET A 1 8.29 9.97 -14.18
C MET A 1 6.92 9.57 -14.69
N ALA A 2 6.27 8.56 -14.11
CA ALA A 2 4.93 8.17 -14.54
C ALA A 2 3.95 9.33 -14.27
N GLU A 3 3.01 9.56 -15.19
CA GLU A 3 1.96 10.55 -15.01
C GLU A 3 0.83 9.92 -14.19
N LEU A 4 0.56 10.46 -13.00
CA LEU A 4 -0.56 10.04 -12.16
C LEU A 4 -1.87 10.64 -12.71
N PRO A 5 -3.01 9.94 -12.60
CA PRO A 5 -3.18 8.58 -12.06
C PRO A 5 -2.60 7.49 -12.97
N PHE A 6 -2.17 6.38 -12.36
CA PHE A 6 -1.95 5.14 -13.10
C PHE A 6 -3.30 4.67 -13.68
N THR A 7 -3.35 4.51 -15.01
CA THR A 7 -4.55 4.07 -15.74
C THR A 7 -4.51 2.59 -16.13
N GLN A 8 -3.32 2.01 -16.14
CA GLN A 8 -3.09 0.58 -16.33
C GLN A 8 -3.25 -0.19 -15.00
N ALA A 9 -3.33 -1.52 -15.10
CA ALA A 9 -3.33 -2.36 -13.91
C ALA A 9 -1.97 -2.24 -13.20
N VAL A 10 -1.99 -2.21 -11.86
CA VAL A 10 -0.79 -2.04 -11.04
C VAL A 10 -0.65 -3.11 -9.97
N GLY A 11 0.58 -3.51 -9.70
CA GLY A 11 0.95 -4.25 -8.50
C GLY A 11 1.28 -3.31 -7.36
N ILE A 12 0.86 -3.64 -6.14
CA ILE A 12 1.14 -2.84 -4.95
C ILE A 12 1.91 -3.69 -3.93
N SER A 13 3.10 -3.22 -3.55
CA SER A 13 3.91 -3.79 -2.47
C SER A 13 4.04 -2.79 -1.33
N VAL A 14 3.82 -3.26 -0.09
CA VAL A 14 3.84 -2.41 1.10
C VAL A 14 4.78 -2.98 2.16
N GLU A 15 5.67 -2.13 2.66
CA GLU A 15 6.53 -2.43 3.80
C GLU A 15 6.07 -1.62 5.01
N VAL A 16 5.81 -2.31 6.12
CA VAL A 16 5.30 -1.69 7.35
C VAL A 16 6.36 -1.74 8.44
N THR A 17 6.78 -0.56 8.91
CA THR A 17 7.59 -0.42 10.13
C THR A 17 6.67 -0.05 11.28
N MET A 18 6.54 -0.95 12.25
CA MET A 18 5.63 -0.78 13.38
C MET A 18 6.21 0.19 14.41
N PRO A 19 5.40 1.03 15.06
CA PRO A 19 5.88 1.95 16.08
C PRO A 19 6.28 1.26 17.40
N ASP A 20 5.73 0.06 17.63
CA ASP A 20 5.96 -0.76 18.82
C ASP A 20 5.67 -2.24 18.51
N ASN A 21 5.92 -3.11 19.48
CA ASN A 21 5.78 -4.56 19.34
C ASN A 21 4.40 -5.10 19.76
N ARG A 22 3.36 -4.27 19.77
CA ARG A 22 2.00 -4.73 20.07
C ARG A 22 1.49 -5.59 18.91
N ALA A 23 0.71 -6.63 19.25
CA ALA A 23 -0.06 -7.38 18.27
C ALA A 23 -1.01 -6.43 17.53
N ARG A 24 -0.87 -6.38 16.20
CA ARG A 24 -1.73 -5.63 15.28
C ARG A 24 -1.90 -6.45 14.02
N ASP A 25 -3.11 -6.46 13.50
CA ASP A 25 -3.41 -7.13 12.25
C ASP A 25 -3.02 -6.24 11.06
N LEU A 26 -2.27 -6.79 10.12
CA LEU A 26 -1.80 -6.07 8.92
C LEU A 26 -2.94 -5.83 7.92
N ASP A 27 -3.96 -6.69 7.89
CA ASP A 27 -5.12 -6.58 6.99
C ASP A 27 -5.92 -5.28 7.20
N ASN A 28 -6.02 -4.80 8.44
CA ASN A 28 -6.65 -3.53 8.78
C ASN A 28 -5.97 -2.34 8.09
N LEU A 29 -4.64 -2.42 7.86
CA LEU A 29 -3.90 -1.38 7.14
C LEU A 29 -4.21 -1.40 5.65
N TRP A 30 -4.44 -2.58 5.06
CA TRP A 30 -4.68 -2.74 3.63
C TRP A 30 -5.90 -1.96 3.16
N LYS A 31 -7.03 -2.14 3.87
CA LYS A 31 -8.30 -1.53 3.48
C LYS A 31 -8.21 -0.01 3.49
N VAL A 32 -7.57 0.56 4.51
CA VAL A 32 -7.39 2.01 4.63
C VAL A 32 -6.41 2.53 3.57
N LEU A 33 -5.34 1.79 3.29
CA LEU A 33 -4.32 2.18 2.33
C LEU A 33 -4.88 2.22 0.90
N LEU A 34 -5.58 1.16 0.46
CA LEU A 34 -6.18 1.09 -0.87
C LEU A 34 -7.24 2.17 -1.09
N ASP A 35 -8.15 2.34 -0.11
CA ASP A 35 -9.15 3.42 -0.14
C ASP A 35 -8.50 4.81 -0.22
N SER A 36 -7.38 5.01 0.48
CA SER A 36 -6.63 6.27 0.44
C SER A 36 -5.94 6.49 -0.91
N LEU A 37 -5.35 5.46 -1.52
CA LEU A 37 -4.71 5.55 -2.85
C LEU A 37 -5.73 5.85 -3.95
N SER A 38 -6.91 5.22 -3.89
CA SER A 38 -8.02 5.48 -4.82
C SER A 38 -8.58 6.89 -4.64
N LYS A 39 -8.86 7.32 -3.41
CA LYS A 39 -9.33 8.69 -3.11
C LYS A 39 -8.34 9.78 -3.49
N ALA A 40 -7.04 9.50 -3.35
CA ALA A 40 -5.96 10.39 -3.80
C ALA A 40 -5.79 10.42 -5.33
N LYS A 41 -6.51 9.57 -6.07
CA LYS A 41 -6.38 9.41 -7.52
C LYS A 41 -4.96 9.04 -7.94
N ILE A 42 -4.32 8.17 -7.16
CA ILE A 42 -3.02 7.56 -7.54
C ILE A 42 -3.29 6.35 -8.42
N ILE A 43 -4.24 5.51 -8.01
CA ILE A 43 -4.79 4.40 -8.79
C ILE A 43 -6.23 4.74 -9.20
N GLU A 44 -6.68 4.18 -10.32
CA GLU A 44 -8.05 4.40 -10.82
C GLU A 44 -9.12 3.78 -9.91
N ASP A 45 -8.88 2.57 -9.42
CA ASP A 45 -9.77 1.80 -8.54
C ASP A 45 -8.95 0.76 -7.75
N ASP A 46 -9.47 0.25 -6.63
CA ASP A 46 -8.84 -0.81 -5.84
C ASP A 46 -9.35 -2.22 -6.19
N CYS A 47 -10.21 -2.35 -7.21
CA CYS A 47 -10.73 -3.62 -7.67
C CYS A 47 -9.63 -4.52 -8.29
N TRP A 48 -9.85 -5.84 -8.27
CA TRP A 48 -8.85 -6.83 -8.73
C TRP A 48 -8.41 -6.67 -10.20
N GLN A 49 -9.22 -6.00 -11.04
CA GLN A 49 -8.87 -5.71 -12.43
C GLN A 49 -7.85 -4.56 -12.55
N LYS A 50 -7.82 -3.64 -11.59
CA LYS A 50 -6.91 -2.50 -11.52
C LYS A 50 -5.73 -2.77 -10.59
N VAL A 51 -5.93 -3.58 -9.55
CA VAL A 51 -4.88 -4.02 -8.63
C VAL A 51 -4.85 -5.55 -8.54
N PRO A 52 -4.32 -6.24 -9.57
CA PRO A 52 -4.31 -7.70 -9.62
C PRO A 52 -3.36 -8.36 -8.61
N SER A 53 -2.40 -7.61 -8.05
CA SER A 53 -1.46 -8.14 -7.06
C SER A 53 -1.23 -7.16 -5.92
N ILE A 54 -1.31 -7.68 -4.70
CA ILE A 54 -1.05 -6.93 -3.46
C ILE A 54 -0.18 -7.76 -2.52
N ALA A 55 0.83 -7.13 -1.93
CA ALA A 55 1.66 -7.72 -0.90
C ALA A 55 1.94 -6.70 0.22
N MET A 56 1.89 -7.13 1.47
CA MET A 56 2.31 -6.34 2.62
C MET A 56 3.13 -7.22 3.53
N LYS A 57 4.20 -6.66 4.08
CA LYS A 57 5.03 -7.32 5.07
C LYS A 57 5.40 -6.35 6.18
N ALA A 58 5.38 -6.84 7.41
CA ALA A 58 6.04 -6.15 8.51
C ALA A 58 7.56 -6.31 8.35
N VAL A 59 8.29 -5.20 8.33
CA VAL A 59 9.76 -5.20 8.12
C VAL A 59 10.55 -4.91 9.39
N GLY A 60 9.89 -4.40 10.44
CA GLY A 60 10.54 -4.17 11.73
C GLY A 60 9.72 -3.32 12.69
N VAL A 61 10.37 -2.93 13.79
CA VAL A 61 9.80 -2.05 14.83
C VAL A 61 10.74 -0.86 15.03
N SER A 62 10.24 0.36 14.84
CA SER A 62 10.95 1.61 15.12
C SER A 62 9.95 2.71 15.46
N LYS A 63 10.18 3.39 16.58
CA LYS A 63 9.33 4.52 17.00
C LYS A 63 9.61 5.79 16.19
N GLU A 64 10.84 5.97 15.72
CA GLU A 64 11.26 7.14 14.96
C GLU A 64 10.91 7.02 13.47
N ASN A 65 11.00 5.80 12.94
CA ASN A 65 10.76 5.51 11.51
C ASN A 65 9.48 4.68 11.30
N ALA A 66 8.51 4.82 12.21
CA ALA A 66 7.21 4.17 12.07
C ALA A 66 6.51 4.70 10.82
N GLY A 67 6.05 3.81 9.95
CA GLY A 67 5.45 4.23 8.70
C GLY A 67 5.24 3.08 7.72
N VAL A 68 4.73 3.46 6.56
CA VAL A 68 4.51 2.56 5.43
C VAL A 68 5.29 3.07 4.23
N VAL A 69 5.96 2.17 3.54
CA VAL A 69 6.54 2.42 2.22
C VAL A 69 5.68 1.68 1.21
N VAL A 70 5.15 2.42 0.24
CA VAL A 70 4.28 1.88 -0.82
C VAL A 70 5.03 1.95 -2.13
N THR A 71 5.15 0.80 -2.79
CA THR A 71 5.71 0.67 -4.13
C THR A 71 4.58 0.26 -5.08
N ILE A 72 4.45 0.97 -6.19
CA ILE A 72 3.43 0.76 -7.21
C ILE A 72 4.13 0.57 -8.55
N GLU A 73 3.81 -0.51 -9.25
CA GLU A 73 4.41 -0.89 -10.54
C GLU A 73 3.31 -1.26 -11.54
N GLU A 74 3.41 -0.80 -12.79
CA GLU A 74 2.49 -1.20 -13.86
C GLU A 74 2.71 -2.66 -14.25
N VAL A 75 1.62 -3.37 -14.57
CA VAL A 75 1.59 -4.82 -14.90
C VAL A 75 1.32 -5.05 -16.38
#